data_AF-A0A7T1HIB5-F1
#
_entry.id   AF-A0A7T1HIB5-F1
#
_cell.length_a   1.000
_cell.length_b   1.000
_cell.length_c   1.000
_cell.angle_alpha   90.00
_cell.angle_beta   90.00
_cell.angle_gamma   90.00
#
_symmetry.space_group_name_H-M   'P 1'
#
loop_
_entity.id
_entity.type
_entity.pdbx_description
1 polymer ?
#
loop_
_entity_poly.entity_id
_entity_poly.type
_entity_poly.pdbx_seq_one_letter_code
_entity_poly.pdbx_strand_id
1 'polypeptide(L)'
;MTPLLRTGPASLLVGTASLLLGAISPWGPPLAARTMPPPPKTPVRIYQPDGDTCKGEHLLKAYRNQLLQFANQPPEVLQRLRQMQLELGEASLKRCANENRISREEADRIWRELQSQPLPGSQPP
;
A
#
# COMPACT_ATOMS: atom_id res chain seq x y z
N MET A 1 27.75 -37.37 7.89
CA MET A 1 27.46 -38.47 6.94
C MET A 1 25.95 -38.68 6.89
N THR A 2 25.32 -38.21 5.83
CA THR A 2 23.93 -38.49 5.45
C THR A 2 23.82 -39.90 4.86
N PRO A 3 22.64 -40.53 4.99
CA PRO A 3 22.07 -41.16 3.81
C PRO A 3 20.62 -40.72 3.53
N LEU A 4 20.32 -40.69 2.22
CA LEU A 4 19.06 -40.31 1.56
C LEU A 4 18.08 -41.49 1.44
N LEU A 5 16.78 -41.14 1.49
CA LEU A 5 15.59 -41.68 0.81
C LEU A 5 15.36 -43.20 0.64
N ARG A 6 14.15 -43.65 1.02
CA ARG A 6 13.28 -44.47 0.14
C ARG A 6 11.79 -44.58 0.58
N THR A 7 10.91 -44.00 -0.25
CA THR A 7 9.63 -44.49 -0.81
C THR A 7 8.57 -45.27 0.03
N GLY A 8 7.39 -44.63 0.19
CA GLY A 8 6.01 -45.15 -0.08
C GLY A 8 5.36 -46.16 0.88
N PRO A 9 4.02 -46.44 0.79
CA PRO A 9 3.00 -45.91 -0.12
C PRO A 9 1.72 -45.35 0.56
N ALA A 10 0.83 -44.82 -0.29
CA ALA A 10 -0.51 -44.33 0.01
C ALA A 10 -1.44 -45.38 0.64
N SER A 11 -2.39 -44.92 1.45
CA SER A 11 -3.58 -45.69 1.83
C SER A 11 -4.81 -44.79 1.82
N LEU A 12 -5.49 -44.81 0.67
CA LEU A 12 -6.90 -44.49 0.54
C LEU A 12 -7.69 -45.63 1.18
N LEU A 13 -8.46 -45.36 2.23
CA LEU A 13 -9.54 -46.25 2.62
C LEU A 13 -10.85 -45.48 2.71
N VAL A 14 -11.65 -45.79 1.69
CA VAL A 14 -13.07 -45.56 1.52
C VAL A 14 -13.84 -46.06 2.75
N GLY A 15 -14.56 -45.15 3.41
CA GLY A 15 -15.55 -45.48 4.43
C GLY A 15 -16.94 -45.13 3.94
N THR A 16 -17.61 -46.09 3.30
CA THR A 16 -19.04 -46.04 2.97
C THR A 16 -19.88 -46.40 4.19
N ALA A 17 -20.73 -45.48 4.65
CA ALA A 17 -21.83 -45.81 5.56
C ALA A 17 -23.04 -44.88 5.34
N SER A 18 -23.98 -45.41 4.57
CA SER A 18 -25.44 -45.34 4.76
C SER A 18 -26.15 -43.98 4.90
N LEU A 19 -26.71 -43.55 3.76
CA LEU A 19 -28.15 -43.27 3.55
C LEU A 19 -28.96 -42.86 4.79
N LEU A 20 -29.13 -41.55 4.96
CA LEU A 20 -30.45 -41.00 5.25
C LEU A 20 -30.75 -40.00 4.13
N LEU A 21 -31.46 -40.47 3.11
CA LEU A 21 -32.27 -39.59 2.28
C LEU A 21 -33.26 -38.89 3.22
N GLY A 22 -32.84 -37.73 3.72
CA GLY A 22 -33.76 -36.75 4.28
C GLY A 22 -34.71 -36.38 3.15
N ALA A 23 -35.93 -36.91 3.23
CA ALA A 23 -37.03 -36.52 2.39
C ALA A 23 -37.12 -35.00 2.39
N ILE A 24 -36.63 -34.38 1.32
CA ILE A 24 -36.90 -33.00 0.97
C ILE A 24 -38.40 -32.91 0.71
N SER A 25 -39.16 -32.71 1.78
CA SER A 25 -40.55 -32.26 1.70
C SER A 25 -40.53 -30.94 0.92
N PRO A 26 -41.13 -30.86 -0.27
CA PRO A 26 -41.15 -29.62 -1.06
C PRO A 26 -42.12 -28.59 -0.47
N TRP A 27 -42.69 -28.85 0.71
CA TRP A 27 -43.79 -28.09 1.32
C TRP A 27 -43.37 -27.34 2.59
N GLY A 28 -42.09 -26.99 2.71
CA GLY A 28 -41.70 -25.89 3.60
C GLY A 28 -41.91 -24.57 2.83
N PRO A 29 -42.65 -23.58 3.38
CA PRO A 29 -42.71 -22.27 2.74
C PRO A 29 -41.27 -21.72 2.65
N PRO A 30 -40.86 -21.13 1.51
CA PRO A 30 -39.55 -20.52 1.43
C PRO A 30 -39.45 -19.44 2.50
N LEU A 31 -38.40 -19.47 3.32
CA LEU A 31 -38.07 -18.34 4.19
C LEU A 31 -37.88 -17.14 3.28
N ALA A 32 -38.87 -16.25 3.26
CA ALA A 32 -38.82 -15.02 2.49
C ALA A 32 -37.61 -14.24 2.97
N ALA A 33 -36.54 -14.23 2.17
CA ALA A 33 -35.40 -13.36 2.39
C ALA A 33 -35.99 -11.93 2.43
N ARG A 34 -35.90 -11.29 3.60
CA ARG A 34 -36.32 -9.90 3.72
C ARG A 34 -35.50 -9.11 2.70
N THR A 35 -36.16 -8.58 1.67
CA THR A 35 -35.58 -7.63 0.74
C THR A 35 -35.30 -6.35 1.53
N MET A 36 -34.13 -6.31 2.17
CA MET A 36 -33.63 -5.09 2.78
C MET A 36 -33.11 -4.19 1.65
N PRO A 37 -33.43 -2.88 1.69
CA PRO A 37 -32.85 -1.95 0.73
C PRO A 37 -31.32 -1.97 0.86
N PRO A 38 -30.59 -1.73 -0.25
CA PRO A 38 -29.14 -1.66 -0.21
C PRO A 38 -28.71 -0.57 0.77
N PRO A 39 -27.58 -0.76 1.49
CA PRO A 39 -27.08 0.27 2.39
C PRO A 39 -26.80 1.56 1.62
N PRO A 40 -27.06 2.73 2.24
CA PRO A 40 -26.79 4.01 1.60
C PRO A 40 -25.30 4.11 1.26
N LYS A 41 -25.00 4.66 0.07
CA LYS A 41 -23.60 4.86 -0.35
C LYS A 41 -22.94 5.93 0.54
N THR A 42 -21.79 5.61 1.11
CA THR A 42 -20.97 6.59 1.83
C THR A 42 -20.41 7.62 0.85
N PRO A 43 -20.50 8.93 1.13
CA PRO A 43 -19.88 9.94 0.28
C PRO A 43 -18.35 9.79 0.33
N VAL A 44 -17.72 9.66 -0.84
CA VAL A 44 -16.25 9.68 -0.97
C VAL A 44 -15.81 11.12 -1.08
N ARG A 45 -15.07 11.62 -0.07
CA ARG A 45 -14.43 12.94 -0.15
C ARG A 45 -13.04 12.78 -0.75
N ILE A 46 -12.88 13.22 -1.99
CA ILE A 46 -11.57 13.30 -2.63
C ILE A 46 -10.86 14.54 -2.08
N TYR A 47 -9.73 14.34 -1.42
CA TYR A 47 -8.90 15.45 -0.97
C TYR A 47 -8.30 16.17 -2.19
N GLN A 48 -8.62 17.46 -2.33
CA GLN A 48 -7.94 18.35 -3.26
C GLN A 48 -6.83 19.08 -2.49
N PRO A 49 -5.55 18.84 -2.82
CA PRO A 49 -4.47 19.64 -2.28
C PRO A 49 -4.63 21.10 -2.69
N ASP A 50 -4.20 22.01 -1.84
CA ASP A 50 -4.14 23.44 -2.15
C ASP A 50 -3.11 23.71 -3.26
N GLY A 51 -3.24 24.87 -3.93
CA GLY A 51 -2.34 25.24 -5.04
C GLY A 51 -0.86 25.30 -4.63
N ASP A 52 -0.60 25.53 -3.35
CA ASP A 52 0.75 25.62 -2.79
C ASP A 52 1.42 24.25 -2.56
N THR A 53 0.63 23.16 -2.51
CA THR A 53 1.16 21.79 -2.32
C THR A 53 2.22 21.43 -3.38
N CYS A 54 2.05 21.91 -4.62
CA CYS A 54 2.95 21.57 -5.73
C CYS A 54 4.09 22.56 -5.94
N LYS A 55 4.19 23.64 -5.15
CA LYS A 55 5.31 24.58 -5.26
C LYS A 55 6.61 23.85 -4.90
N GLY A 56 7.62 23.95 -5.76
CA GLY A 56 8.87 23.19 -5.60
C GLY A 56 9.56 23.42 -4.25
N GLU A 57 9.61 24.67 -3.80
CA GLU A 57 10.17 25.05 -2.50
C GLU A 57 9.42 24.41 -1.31
N HIS A 58 8.09 24.28 -1.41
CA HIS A 58 7.26 23.64 -0.39
C HIS A 58 7.49 22.13 -0.36
N LEU A 59 7.56 21.48 -1.53
CA LEU A 59 7.86 20.05 -1.65
C LEU A 59 9.23 19.73 -1.06
N LEU A 60 10.27 20.45 -1.47
CA LEU A 60 11.64 20.24 -0.97
C LEU A 60 11.72 20.41 0.54
N LYS A 61 11.11 21.47 1.08
CA LYS A 61 11.06 21.72 2.51
C LYS A 61 10.28 20.64 3.26
N ALA A 62 9.14 20.21 2.73
CA ALA A 62 8.31 19.18 3.35
C ALA A 62 9.07 17.85 3.46
N TYR A 63 9.70 17.40 2.37
CA TYR A 63 10.50 16.18 2.38
C TYR A 63 11.70 16.28 3.34
N ARG A 64 12.45 17.38 3.32
CA ARG A 64 13.54 17.57 4.28
C ARG A 64 13.06 17.49 5.73
N ASN A 65 11.96 18.18 6.04
CA ASN A 65 11.42 18.24 7.39
C ASN A 65 10.85 16.91 7.88
N GLN A 66 10.30 16.07 7.00
CA GLN A 66 9.79 14.75 7.37
C GLN A 66 10.89 13.84 7.90
N LEU A 67 12.07 13.80 7.26
CA LEU A 67 13.16 12.95 7.74
C LEU A 67 13.84 13.50 8.99
N LEU A 68 13.87 14.83 9.18
CA LEU A 68 14.46 15.45 10.37
C LEU A 68 13.80 14.97 11.68
N GLN A 69 12.50 14.63 11.65
CA GLN A 69 11.79 14.10 12.82
C GLN A 69 12.34 12.73 13.29
N PHE A 70 13.08 12.05 12.43
CA PHE A 70 13.67 10.74 12.69
C PHE A 70 15.19 10.79 12.82
N ALA A 71 15.80 11.98 12.97
CA ALA A 71 17.25 12.14 12.96
C ALA A 71 18.02 11.30 14.02
N ASN A 72 17.34 10.86 15.09
CA ASN A 72 17.93 10.01 16.14
C ASN A 72 17.83 8.51 15.83
N GLN A 73 17.29 8.12 14.68
CA GLN A 73 17.13 6.71 14.30
C GLN A 73 18.46 6.13 13.76
N PRO A 74 18.64 4.80 13.82
CA PRO A 74 19.79 4.14 13.22
C PRO A 74 19.95 4.44 11.71
N PRO A 75 21.19 4.44 11.17
CA PRO A 75 21.44 4.75 9.77
C PRO A 75 20.65 3.89 8.78
N GLU A 76 20.42 2.62 9.08
CA GLU A 76 19.68 1.68 8.25
C GLU A 76 18.19 2.06 8.17
N VAL A 77 17.63 2.52 9.29
CA VAL A 77 16.25 3.00 9.36
C VAL A 77 16.12 4.30 8.55
N LEU A 78 17.07 5.23 8.71
CA LEU A 78 17.10 6.47 7.94
C LEU A 78 17.22 6.22 6.44
N GLN A 79 18.06 5.27 6.01
CA GLN A 79 18.15 4.87 4.61
C GLN A 79 16.82 4.30 4.09
N ARG A 80 16.14 3.46 4.88
CA ARG A 80 14.85 2.90 4.47
C ARG A 80 13.75 3.97 4.38
N LEU A 81 13.67 4.86 5.36
CA LEU A 81 12.76 6.02 5.34
C LEU A 81 13.02 6.91 4.14
N ARG A 82 14.30 7.13 3.82
CA ARG A 82 14.72 7.90 2.64
C ARG A 82 14.25 7.26 1.34
N GLN A 83 14.39 5.96 1.19
CA GLN A 83 13.90 5.24 0.00
C GLN A 83 12.39 5.42 -0.17
N MET A 84 11.61 5.20 0.90
CA MET A 84 10.16 5.40 0.86
C MET A 84 9.78 6.85 0.53
N GLN A 85 10.52 7.80 1.08
CA GLN A 85 10.31 9.21 0.79
C GLN A 85 10.52 9.54 -0.69
N LEU A 86 11.56 8.99 -1.30
CA LEU A 86 11.83 9.18 -2.72
C LEU A 86 10.70 8.59 -3.58
N GLU A 87 10.23 7.39 -3.29
CA GLU A 87 9.10 6.78 -4.01
C GLU A 87 7.83 7.65 -3.96
N LEU A 88 7.49 8.16 -2.78
CA LEU A 88 6.36 9.08 -2.59
C LEU A 88 6.60 10.44 -3.28
N GLY A 89 7.85 10.92 -3.24
CA GLY A 89 8.35 12.10 -3.95
C GLY A 89 8.08 12.05 -5.44
N GLU A 90 8.52 10.97 -6.07
CA GLU A 90 8.37 10.76 -7.50
C GLU A 90 6.89 10.74 -7.91
N ALA A 91 6.06 10.00 -7.18
CA ALA A 91 4.63 9.92 -7.44
C ALA A 91 3.94 11.30 -7.30
N SER A 92 4.32 12.07 -6.27
CA SER A 92 3.78 13.41 -6.02
C SER A 92 4.17 14.39 -7.13
N LEU A 93 5.44 14.37 -7.56
CA LEU A 93 5.93 15.25 -8.63
C LEU A 93 5.28 14.91 -9.97
N LYS A 94 5.14 13.61 -10.29
CA LYS A 94 4.40 13.15 -11.48
C LYS A 94 2.96 13.66 -11.47
N ARG A 95 2.28 13.58 -10.31
CA ARG A 95 0.92 14.10 -10.16
C ARG A 95 0.86 15.61 -10.38
N CYS A 96 1.74 16.37 -9.73
CA CYS A 96 1.79 17.83 -9.87
C CYS A 96 2.04 18.27 -11.34
N ALA A 97 2.91 17.57 -12.06
CA ALA A 97 3.15 17.82 -13.48
C ALA A 97 1.92 17.46 -14.34
N ASN A 98 1.28 16.32 -14.08
CA ASN A 98 0.08 15.90 -14.83
C ASN A 98 -1.12 16.82 -14.59
N GLU A 99 -1.22 17.45 -13.41
CA GLU A 99 -2.24 18.45 -13.09
C GLU A 99 -1.87 19.87 -13.56
N ASN A 100 -0.78 20.02 -14.33
CA ASN A 100 -0.25 21.31 -14.82
C ASN A 100 0.03 22.33 -13.70
N ARG A 101 0.39 21.85 -12.49
CA ARG A 101 0.76 22.71 -11.36
C ARG A 101 2.23 23.14 -11.41
N ILE A 102 3.06 22.33 -12.04
CA ILE A 102 4.47 22.58 -12.36
C ILE A 102 4.77 22.00 -13.75
N SER A 103 5.87 22.45 -14.38
CA SER A 103 6.34 21.84 -15.63
C SER A 103 6.98 20.47 -15.37
N ARG A 104 7.13 19.64 -16.41
CA ARG A 104 7.84 18.35 -16.30
C ARG A 104 9.32 18.57 -15.98
N GLU A 105 9.93 19.57 -16.60
CA GLU A 105 11.33 19.94 -16.39
C GLU A 105 11.57 20.41 -14.96
N GLU A 106 10.61 21.16 -14.40
CA GLU A 106 10.63 21.56 -12.99
C GLU A 106 10.48 20.36 -12.06
N ALA A 107 9.55 19.44 -12.35
CA ALA A 107 9.41 18.20 -11.60
C ALA A 107 10.70 17.37 -11.59
N ASP A 108 11.36 17.22 -12.74
CA ASP A 108 12.63 16.49 -12.88
C ASP A 108 13.79 17.20 -12.17
N ARG A 109 13.80 18.54 -12.16
CA ARG A 109 14.76 19.33 -11.38
C ARG A 109 14.60 19.06 -9.88
N ILE A 110 13.36 19.17 -9.38
CA ILE A 110 13.04 18.93 -7.96
C ILE A 110 13.37 17.47 -7.59
N TRP A 111 13.08 16.52 -8.47
CA TRP A 111 13.38 15.11 -8.23
C TRP A 111 14.88 14.85 -8.05
N ARG A 112 15.72 15.40 -8.94
CA ARG A 112 17.18 15.30 -8.83
C ARG A 112 17.70 15.97 -7.56
N GLU A 113 17.17 17.15 -7.24
CA GLU A 113 17.53 17.84 -6.01
C GLU A 113 17.16 17.01 -4.78
N LEU A 114 15.94 16.45 -4.76
CA LEU A 114 15.51 15.54 -3.71
C LEU A 114 16.49 14.40 -3.57
N GLN A 115 16.83 13.66 -4.62
CA GLN A 115 17.77 12.52 -4.56
C GLN A 115 19.15 12.91 -3.99
N SER A 116 19.62 14.12 -4.26
CA SER A 116 20.93 14.62 -3.80
C SER A 116 20.98 15.04 -2.33
N GLN A 117 19.83 15.17 -1.66
CA GLN A 117 19.83 15.62 -0.27
C GLN A 117 20.49 14.58 0.66
N PRO A 118 21.33 15.04 1.61
CA PRO A 118 21.98 14.16 2.57
C PRO A 118 20.96 13.60 3.58
N LEU A 119 21.30 12.46 4.19
CA LEU A 119 20.53 11.95 5.33
C LEU A 119 20.71 12.88 6.55
N PRO A 120 19.68 13.06 7.38
CA PRO A 120 19.85 13.76 8.66
C PRO A 120 20.97 13.12 9.48
N GLY A 121 21.84 13.94 10.08
CA GLY A 121 22.97 13.47 10.90
C GLY A 121 24.17 12.92 10.12
N SER A 122 24.13 12.92 8.77
CA SER A 122 25.28 12.51 7.93
C SER A 122 26.23 13.67 7.55
N GLN A 123 25.91 14.91 7.90
CA GLN A 123 26.79 16.05 7.71
C GLN A 123 27.74 16.22 8.91
N PRO A 124 29.06 16.40 8.68
CA PRO A 124 29.98 16.84 9.73
C PRO A 124 29.56 18.22 10.28
N PRO A 125 29.84 18.51 11.57
CA PRO A 125 29.58 19.83 12.17
C PRO A 125 30.34 20.96 11.47
#